data_AF-A0A9D2WPZ1-F1
#
_entry.id   AF-A0A9D2WPZ1-F1
#
_cell.length_a   1.000
_cell.length_b   1.000
_cell.length_c   1.000
_cell.angle_alpha   90.00
_cell.angle_beta   90.00
_cell.angle_gamma   90.00
#
_symmetry.space_group_name_H-M   'P 1'
#
loop_
_entity.id
_entity.type
_entity.pdbx_description
1 polymer ?
#
loop_
_entity_poly.entity_id
_entity_poly.type
_entity_poly.pdbx_seq_one_letter_code
_entity_poly.pdbx_strand_id
1 'polypeptide(L)'
;MKYNELELKKLMKKGFDNLSLDEQISIDILNFIRIVYLNKQDFYASRFDTRYFGAVEMTFSKPANCLIGRCRVSLKDEGKAIDYLFTENGFELLNGIVR
;
A
#
# COMPACT_ATOMS: atom_id res chain seq x y z
N MET A 1 7.97 5.87 -1.28
CA MET A 1 7.43 6.97 -0.47
C MET A 1 7.51 6.61 1.01
N LYS A 2 8.02 7.53 1.85
CA LYS A 2 8.03 7.33 3.31
C LYS A 2 6.66 7.63 3.91
N TYR A 3 6.31 6.95 4.99
CA TYR A 3 5.09 7.23 5.72
C TYR A 3 5.23 8.50 6.58
N ASN A 4 4.27 9.40 6.43
CA ASN A 4 4.12 10.61 7.23
C ASN A 4 2.63 10.93 7.40
N GLU A 5 2.15 10.93 8.64
CA GLU A 5 0.74 11.15 8.97
C GLU A 5 0.22 12.52 8.47
N LEU A 6 1.05 13.55 8.47
CA LEU A 6 0.65 14.89 8.00
C LEU A 6 0.47 14.91 6.48
N GLU A 7 1.38 14.25 5.74
CA GLU A 7 1.32 14.17 4.29
C GLU A 7 0.13 13.34 3.83
N LEU A 8 -0.11 12.19 4.47
CA LEU A 8 -1.28 11.36 4.21
C LEU A 8 -2.59 12.14 4.44
N LYS A 9 -2.69 12.89 5.54
CA LYS A 9 -3.86 13.75 5.81
C LYS A 9 -4.05 14.84 4.76
N LYS A 10 -2.98 15.42 4.22
CA LYS A 10 -3.07 16.40 3.14
C LYS A 10 -3.58 15.77 1.85
N LEU A 11 -3.10 14.58 1.51
CA LEU A 11 -3.55 13.82 0.33
C LEU A 11 -5.03 13.44 0.44
N MET A 12 -5.48 12.95 1.60
CA MET A 12 -6.89 12.60 1.84
C MET A 12 -7.83 13.81 1.77
N LYS A 13 -7.34 15.03 2.08
CA LYS A 13 -8.12 16.27 2.01
C LYS A 13 -8.35 16.80 0.59
N LYS A 14 -7.57 16.36 -0.41
CA LYS A 14 -7.74 16.80 -1.81
C LYS A 14 -9.09 16.36 -2.42
N GLY A 15 -9.84 15.48 -1.76
CA GLY A 15 -11.07 14.88 -2.30
C GLY A 15 -10.74 13.78 -3.31
N PHE A 16 -11.49 12.68 -3.29
CA PHE A 16 -11.19 11.49 -4.10
C PHE A 16 -11.35 11.73 -5.61
N ASP A 17 -12.16 12.71 -6.02
CA ASP A 17 -12.53 12.93 -7.42
C ASP A 17 -11.42 13.55 -8.30
N ASN A 18 -10.35 14.09 -7.68
CA ASN A 18 -9.24 14.75 -8.39
C ASN A 18 -7.89 14.03 -8.21
N LEU A 19 -7.90 12.79 -7.70
CA LEU A 19 -6.66 12.04 -7.50
C LEU A 19 -6.25 11.32 -8.78
N SER A 20 -4.98 11.43 -9.13
CA SER A 20 -4.38 10.54 -10.12
C SER A 20 -4.34 9.10 -9.58
N LEU A 21 -4.24 8.11 -10.49
CA LEU A 21 -4.12 6.69 -10.11
C LEU A 21 -2.94 6.45 -9.16
N ASP A 22 -1.79 7.07 -9.43
CA ASP A 22 -0.60 6.95 -8.58
C ASP A 22 -0.81 7.56 -7.18
N GLU A 23 -1.53 8.69 -7.09
CA GLU A 23 -1.92 9.29 -5.81
C GLU A 23 -2.88 8.37 -5.05
N GLN A 24 -3.88 7.79 -5.72
CA GLN A 24 -4.81 6.84 -5.10
C GLN A 24 -4.06 5.63 -4.56
N ILE A 25 -3.18 5.03 -5.36
CA ILE A 25 -2.37 3.88 -4.94
C ILE A 25 -1.51 4.22 -3.72
N SER A 26 -0.86 5.38 -3.75
CA SER A 26 -0.02 5.84 -2.65
C SER A 26 -0.83 6.05 -1.38
N ILE A 27 -2.01 6.66 -1.47
CA ILE A 27 -2.91 6.87 -0.32
C ILE A 27 -3.33 5.54 0.28
N ASP A 28 -3.74 4.56 -0.54
CA ASP A 28 -4.22 3.27 -0.05
C ASP A 28 -3.12 2.48 0.68
N ILE A 29 -1.89 2.47 0.15
CA ILE A 29 -0.75 1.82 0.81
C ILE A 29 -0.39 2.54 2.11
N LEU A 30 -0.30 3.88 2.11
CA LEU A 30 0.01 4.64 3.32
C LEU A 30 -1.09 4.52 4.38
N ASN A 31 -2.35 4.41 3.97
CA ASN A 31 -3.47 4.22 4.87
C ASN A 31 -3.47 2.80 5.47
N PHE A 32 -3.07 1.77 4.71
CA PHE A 32 -2.83 0.43 5.27
C PHE A 32 -1.76 0.49 6.38
N ILE A 33 -0.61 1.13 6.11
CA ILE A 33 0.46 1.32 7.10
C ILE A 33 -0.04 2.07 8.34
N ARG A 34 -0.81 3.15 8.13
CA ARG A 34 -1.45 3.90 9.22
C ARG A 34 -2.34 3.03 10.10
N ILE A 35 -3.14 2.13 9.49
CA ILE A 35 -4.02 1.23 10.24
C ILE A 35 -3.20 0.28 11.12
N VAL A 36 -2.07 -0.25 10.64
CA VAL A 36 -1.15 -1.08 11.44
C VAL A 36 -0.69 -0.30 12.68
N TYR A 37 -0.28 0.95 12.51
CA TYR A 37 0.11 1.81 13.63
C TYR A 37 -1.03 2.09 14.61
N LEU A 38 -2.22 2.46 14.10
CA LEU A 38 -3.37 2.78 14.95
C LEU A 38 -3.85 1.58 15.77
N ASN A 39 -3.76 0.38 15.18
CA ASN A 39 -4.08 -0.86 15.86
C ASN A 39 -2.95 -1.36 16.77
N LYS A 40 -1.81 -0.65 16.83
CA LYS A 40 -0.62 -1.03 17.60
C LYS A 40 -0.15 -2.45 17.28
N GLN A 41 -0.28 -2.84 16.01
CA GLN A 41 0.16 -4.14 15.54
C GLN A 41 1.68 -4.15 15.42
N ASP A 42 2.34 -5.16 15.98
CA ASP A 42 3.76 -5.40 15.74
C ASP A 42 3.94 -5.79 14.28
N PHE A 43 4.52 -4.91 13.48
CA PHE A 43 4.67 -5.13 12.05
C PHE A 43 5.49 -6.39 11.75
N TYR A 44 6.59 -6.62 12.49
CA TYR A 44 7.46 -7.76 12.26
C TYR A 44 6.76 -9.08 12.57
N ALA A 45 6.16 -9.18 13.76
CA ALA A 45 5.51 -10.40 14.23
C ALA A 45 4.18 -10.70 13.51
N SER A 46 3.46 -9.68 13.03
CA SER A 46 2.14 -9.85 12.41
C SER A 46 2.21 -10.42 10.99
N ARG A 47 1.24 -11.27 10.65
CA ARG A 47 0.92 -11.67 9.27
C ARG A 47 -0.13 -10.73 8.68
N PHE A 48 0.03 -10.35 7.42
CA PHE A 48 -0.97 -9.61 6.65
C PHE A 48 -1.38 -10.41 5.41
N ASP A 49 -2.68 -10.43 5.14
CA ASP A 49 -3.31 -11.11 4.01
C ASP A 49 -4.65 -10.41 3.70
N THR A 50 -4.54 -9.17 3.24
CA THR A 50 -5.66 -8.23 3.13
C THR A 50 -5.88 -7.83 1.68
N ARG A 51 -7.14 -7.82 1.23
CA ARG A 51 -7.51 -7.40 -0.11
C ARG A 51 -8.43 -6.19 -0.09
N TYR A 52 -8.10 -5.17 -0.87
CA TYR A 52 -8.95 -4.01 -1.15
C TYR A 52 -9.60 -4.19 -2.52
N PHE A 53 -10.90 -3.89 -2.58
CA PHE A 53 -11.73 -4.06 -3.77
C PHE A 53 -12.17 -2.71 -4.32
N GLY A 54 -12.32 -2.62 -5.65
CA GLY A 54 -12.74 -1.41 -6.35
C GLY A 54 -12.41 -1.49 -7.84
N ALA A 55 -12.27 -0.32 -8.48
CA ALA A 55 -11.70 -0.20 -9.83
C ALA A 55 -10.22 -0.60 -9.85
N VAL A 56 -9.50 -0.23 -8.78
CA VAL A 56 -8.14 -0.67 -8.48
C VAL A 56 -8.22 -1.72 -7.37
N GLU A 57 -7.70 -2.92 -7.62
CA GLU A 57 -7.64 -3.97 -6.59
C GLU A 57 -6.24 -4.04 -5.99
N MET A 58 -6.14 -4.16 -4.67
CA MET A 58 -4.85 -4.28 -3.98
C MET A 58 -4.83 -5.51 -3.09
N THR A 59 -3.72 -6.23 -3.11
CA THR A 59 -3.49 -7.36 -2.19
C THR A 59 -2.23 -7.10 -1.38
N PHE A 60 -2.40 -6.90 -0.07
CA PHE A 60 -1.32 -6.76 0.91
C PHE A 60 -1.00 -8.13 1.50
N SER A 61 0.23 -8.60 1.28
CA SER A 61 0.69 -9.91 1.73
C SER A 61 2.01 -9.76 2.49
N LYS A 62 2.08 -10.36 3.67
CA LYS A 62 3.30 -10.40 4.48
C LYS A 62 3.23 -11.58 5.46
N PRO A 63 4.19 -12.51 5.45
CA PRO A 63 4.30 -13.52 6.50
C PRO A 63 4.66 -12.91 7.86
N ALA A 64 4.36 -13.62 8.95
CA ALA A 64 4.90 -13.29 10.26
C ALA A 64 6.44 -13.41 10.24
N ASN A 65 7.11 -12.65 11.11
CA ASN A 65 8.57 -12.62 11.27
C ASN A 65 9.34 -12.20 10.00
N CYS A 66 8.72 -11.36 9.17
CA CYS A 66 9.33 -10.76 7.98
C CYS A 66 9.38 -9.24 8.14
N LEU A 67 10.40 -8.59 7.59
CA LEU A 67 10.58 -7.13 7.65
C LEU A 67 9.88 -6.39 6.52
N ILE A 68 9.48 -7.09 5.46
CA ILE A 68 8.95 -6.50 4.23
C ILE A 68 7.69 -7.26 3.83
N GLY A 69 6.64 -6.52 3.49
CA GLY A 69 5.44 -7.02 2.83
C GLY A 69 5.40 -6.63 1.36
N ARG A 70 4.55 -7.32 0.59
CA ARG A 70 4.28 -7.03 -0.83
C ARG A 70 2.85 -6.57 -0.99
N CYS A 71 2.66 -5.42 -1.64
CA CYS A 71 1.37 -4.96 -2.13
C CYS A 71 1.32 -5.16 -3.64
N ARG A 72 0.39 -5.97 -4.12
CA ARG A 72 0.13 -6.14 -5.55
C ARG A 72 -1.11 -5.36 -5.94
N VAL A 73 -0.94 -4.37 -6.81
CA VAL A 73 -2.01 -3.56 -7.39
C VAL A 73 -2.39 -4.15 -8.74
N SER A 74 -3.67 -4.44 -8.97
CA SER A 74 -4.20 -4.95 -10.23
C SER A 74 -5.20 -3.98 -10.81
N LEU A 75 -4.96 -3.54 -12.05
CA LEU A 75 -5.85 -2.64 -12.79
C LEU A 75 -6.74 -3.48 -13.69
N LYS A 76 -8.05 -3.51 -13.40
CA LYS A 76 -9.02 -4.38 -14.08
C LYS A 76 -9.02 -4.20 -15.60
N ASP A 77 -8.83 -2.97 -16.06
CA ASP A 77 -9.00 -2.61 -17.47
C ASP A 77 -7.74 -2.86 -18.32
N GLU A 78 -6.56 -3.00 -17.69
CA GLU A 78 -5.28 -3.12 -18.41
C GLU A 78 -4.67 -4.53 -18.37
N GLY A 79 -5.18 -5.41 -17.51
CA GLY A 79 -4.55 -6.72 -17.25
C GLY A 79 -3.13 -6.62 -16.68
N LYS A 80 -2.72 -5.43 -16.24
CA LYS A 80 -1.41 -5.15 -15.64
C LYS A 80 -1.49 -5.24 -14.13
N ALA A 81 -0.41 -5.74 -13.54
CA ALA A 81 -0.18 -5.66 -12.12
C ALA A 81 1.09 -4.87 -11.83
N ILE A 82 1.03 -4.05 -10.80
CA ILE A 82 2.16 -3.27 -10.28
C ILE A 82 2.44 -3.79 -8.88
N ASP A 83 3.70 -4.12 -8.61
CA ASP A 83 4.11 -4.62 -7.31
C ASP A 83 4.85 -3.54 -6.54
N TYR A 84 4.55 -3.43 -5.25
CA TYR A 84 5.22 -2.56 -4.31
C TYR A 84 5.72 -3.39 -3.13
N LEU A 85 6.87 -3.03 -2.60
CA LEU A 85 7.33 -3.47 -1.29
C LEU A 85 6.90 -2.45 -0.25
N PHE A 86 6.41 -2.89 0.91
CA PHE A 86 6.06 -2.02 2.01
C PHE A 86 6.67 -2.48 3.33
N THR A 87 6.91 -1.53 4.20
CA THR A 87 7.32 -1.69 5.59
C THR A 87 6.40 -0.84 6.46
N GLU A 88 6.58 -0.88 7.78
CA GLU A 88 5.93 0.10 8.66
C GLU A 88 6.31 1.54 8.31
N ASN A 89 7.48 1.79 7.72
CA ASN A 89 8.00 3.14 7.47
C ASN A 89 7.64 3.71 6.10
N GLY A 90 6.93 2.98 5.24
CA GLY A 90 6.60 3.40 3.88
C GLY A 90 6.67 2.27 2.87
N PHE A 91 6.72 2.63 1.59
CA PHE A 91 6.69 1.68 0.49
C PHE A 91 7.56 2.12 -0.69
N GLU A 92 7.92 1.18 -1.55
CA GLU A 92 8.71 1.42 -2.76
C GLU A 92 8.16 0.57 -3.90
N LEU A 93 8.25 1.09 -5.13
CA LEU A 93 7.86 0.36 -6.33
C LEU A 93 8.85 -0.80 -6.53
N LEU A 94 8.34 -2.01 -6.66
CA LEU A 94 9.13 -3.15 -7.08
C LEU A 94 9.30 -3.05 -8.60
N ASN A 95 10.27 -2.25 -9.03
CA ASN A 95 10.69 -2.24 -10.43
C ASN A 95 11.06 -3.68 -10.80
N GLY A 96 10.40 -4.22 -11.82
CA GLY A 96 10.51 -5.63 -12.18
C GLY A 96 11.97 -6.07 -12.29
N ILE A 97 12.46 -6.78 -11.27
CA ILE A 97 13.58 -7.70 -11.47
C ILE A 97 12.97 -8.90 -12.17
N VAL A 98 12.75 -8.74 -13.47
CA VAL A 98 12.45 -9.84 -14.39
C VAL A 98 13.29 -9.63 -15.63
N ARG A 99 14.51 -10.16 -15.59
CA ARG A 99 14.96 -11.15 -16.57
C ARG A 99 15.76 -12.22 -15.86
#